data_AF-A0A660XIH9-F1
#
_entry.id   AF-A0A660XIH9-F1
#
_cell.length_a   1.000
_cell.length_b   1.000
_cell.length_c   1.000
_cell.angle_alpha   90.00
_cell.angle_beta   90.00
_cell.angle_gamma   90.00
#
_symmetry.space_group_name_H-M   'P 1'
#
loop_
_entity.id
_entity.type
_entity.pdbx_description
1 polymer ?
#
loop_
_entity_poly.entity_id
_entity_poly.type
_entity_poly.pdbx_seq_one_letter_code
_entity_poly.pdbx_strand_id
1 'polypeptide(L)'
;MANAKEIIERIWWIIPPLVIVFGIPLVYTFKEMMEFSQPMNLFIWCYGKNLFEYIRNFTVLGGIVAILTFGFMGIGYYLSRKKGASLRILIPIIIALLGYFVSHVIALLIIGVA
;
A
#
# COMPACT_ATOMS: atom_id res chain seq x y z
N MET A 1 -15.10 -24.55 -12.45
CA MET A 1 -15.00 -23.08 -12.28
C MET A 1 -14.70 -22.63 -10.84
N ALA A 2 -15.01 -23.41 -9.79
CA ALA A 2 -14.71 -23.03 -8.39
C ALA A 2 -13.22 -22.74 -8.12
N ASN A 3 -12.30 -23.56 -8.65
CA ASN A 3 -10.85 -23.36 -8.47
C ASN A 3 -10.33 -22.04 -9.06
N ALA A 4 -10.83 -21.61 -10.22
CA ALA A 4 -10.39 -20.35 -10.84
C ALA A 4 -10.81 -19.14 -10.00
N LYS A 5 -12.01 -19.17 -9.42
CA LYS A 5 -12.51 -18.10 -8.55
C LYS A 5 -11.68 -17.96 -7.28
N GLU A 6 -11.29 -19.08 -6.67
CA GLU A 6 -10.49 -19.10 -5.45
C GLU A 6 -9.04 -18.64 -5.70
N ILE A 7 -8.46 -19.00 -6.85
CA ILE A 7 -7.15 -18.50 -7.29
C ILE A 7 -7.20 -16.98 -7.51
N ILE A 8 -8.25 -16.47 -8.19
CA ILE A 8 -8.43 -15.03 -8.41
C ILE A 8 -8.58 -14.30 -7.08
N GLU A 9 -9.37 -14.83 -6.15
CA GLU A 9 -9.50 -14.25 -4.80
C GLU A 9 -8.13 -14.22 -4.10
N ARG A 10 -7.31 -15.28 -4.17
CA ARG A 10 -5.94 -15.30 -3.61
C ARG A 10 -5.02 -14.24 -4.22
N ILE A 11 -5.01 -14.10 -5.54
CA ILE A 11 -4.17 -13.11 -6.23
C ILE A 11 -4.60 -11.69 -5.83
N TRP A 12 -5.90 -11.46 -5.63
CA TRP A 12 -6.41 -10.17 -5.18
C TRP A 12 -5.90 -9.72 -3.80
N TRP A 13 -5.51 -10.65 -2.92
CA TRP A 13 -4.89 -10.29 -1.63
C TRP A 13 -3.50 -9.69 -1.76
N ILE A 14 -2.80 -10.02 -2.85
CA ILE A 14 -1.41 -9.61 -3.08
C ILE A 14 -1.35 -8.22 -3.72
N ILE A 15 -2.42 -7.80 -4.43
CA ILE A 15 -2.45 -6.54 -5.19
C ILE A 15 -2.35 -5.30 -4.29
N PRO A 16 -3.17 -5.08 -3.24
CA PRO A 16 -3.08 -3.87 -2.42
C PRO A 16 -1.71 -3.69 -1.73
N PRO A 17 -1.11 -4.75 -1.14
CA PRO A 17 0.27 -4.70 -0.65
C PRO A 17 1.28 -4.27 -1.71
N LEU A 18 1.19 -4.83 -2.92
CA LEU A 18 2.04 -4.44 -4.05
C LEU A 18 1.84 -2.97 -4.43
N VAL A 19 0.61 -2.49 -4.45
CA VAL A 19 0.31 -1.08 -4.76
C VAL A 19 0.92 -0.15 -3.70
N ILE A 20 0.94 -0.54 -2.42
CA ILE A 20 1.58 0.26 -1.38
C ILE A 20 3.11 0.26 -1.57
N VAL A 21 3.71 -0.94 -1.69
CA VAL A 21 5.18 -1.09 -1.75
C VAL A 21 5.77 -0.47 -3.02
N PHE A 22 5.11 -0.64 -4.17
CA PHE A 22 5.63 -0.16 -5.46
C PHE A 22 5.02 1.17 -5.89
N GLY A 23 3.79 1.48 -5.46
CA GLY A 23 3.09 2.71 -5.84
C GLY A 23 3.52 3.92 -5.02
N ILE A 24 3.86 3.77 -3.73
CA ILE A 24 4.38 4.90 -2.94
C ILE A 24 5.70 5.45 -3.52
N PRO A 25 6.72 4.61 -3.81
CA PRO A 25 7.92 5.06 -4.53
C PRO A 25 7.64 5.69 -5.88
N LEU A 26 6.62 5.19 -6.60
CA LEU A 26 6.20 5.72 -7.90
C LEU A 26 5.70 7.17 -7.76
N VAL A 27 4.89 7.45 -6.73
CA VAL A 27 4.41 8.81 -6.44
C VAL A 27 5.56 9.75 -6.11
N TYR A 28 6.52 9.31 -5.29
CA TYR A 28 7.72 10.12 -4.99
C TYR A 28 8.57 10.38 -6.23
N THR A 29 8.69 9.39 -7.11
CA THR A 29 9.39 9.52 -8.39
C THR A 29 8.74 10.58 -9.27
N PHE A 30 7.42 10.53 -9.44
CA PHE A 30 6.71 11.56 -10.21
C PHE A 30 6.85 12.94 -9.59
N LYS A 31 6.77 13.05 -8.26
CA LYS A 31 6.95 14.31 -7.54
C LYS A 31 8.36 14.89 -7.78
N GLU A 32 9.41 14.09 -7.60
CA GLU A 32 10.81 14.50 -7.83
C GLU A 32 11.02 14.90 -9.30
N MET A 33 10.53 14.11 -10.25
CA MET A 33 10.66 14.43 -11.67
C MET A 33 9.93 15.72 -12.06
N MET A 34 8.75 15.99 -11.49
CA MET A 34 8.03 17.25 -11.71
C MET A 34 8.74 18.44 -11.07
N GLU A 35 9.22 18.29 -9.84
CA GLU A 35 9.88 19.36 -9.07
C GLU A 35 11.22 19.77 -9.70
N PHE A 36 11.98 18.81 -10.22
CA PHE A 36 13.28 19.06 -10.87
C PHE A 36 13.19 19.08 -12.41
N SER A 37 11.99 19.03 -13.00
CA SER A 37 11.77 18.97 -14.44
C SER A 37 12.63 17.91 -15.14
N GLN A 38 12.77 16.73 -14.53
CA GLN A 38 13.65 15.68 -15.06
C GLN A 38 13.08 15.06 -16.34
N PRO A 39 13.94 14.78 -17.33
CA PRO A 39 13.52 14.11 -18.55
C PRO A 39 13.08 12.66 -18.30
N MET A 40 12.14 12.19 -19.12
CA MET A 40 11.45 10.90 -18.95
C MET A 40 12.40 9.69 -19.06
N ASN A 41 13.54 9.85 -19.73
CA ASN A 41 14.58 8.82 -19.84
C ASN A 41 15.26 8.49 -18.50
N LEU A 42 15.19 9.38 -17.50
CA LEU A 42 15.72 9.15 -16.15
C LEU A 42 14.71 8.47 -15.22
N PHE A 43 13.49 8.16 -15.69
CA PHE A 43 12.44 7.57 -14.86
C PHE A 43 12.91 6.29 -14.14
N ILE A 44 13.56 5.37 -14.85
CA ILE A 44 14.01 4.09 -14.27
C ILE A 44 15.02 4.33 -13.14
N TRP A 45 15.93 5.28 -13.34
CA TRP A 45 16.93 5.65 -12.33
C TRP A 45 16.29 6.32 -11.12
N CYS A 46 15.42 7.31 -11.36
CA CYS A 46 14.72 8.04 -10.31
C CYS A 46 13.78 7.12 -9.52
N TYR A 47 13.10 6.19 -10.19
CA TYR A 47 12.29 5.15 -9.56
C TYR A 47 13.13 4.19 -8.72
N GLY A 48 14.24 3.69 -9.27
CA GLY A 48 15.15 2.80 -8.54
C GLY A 48 15.72 3.47 -7.28
N LYS A 49 16.12 4.74 -7.38
CA LYS A 49 16.57 5.56 -6.23
C LYS A 49 15.47 5.67 -5.17
N ASN A 50 14.27 6.11 -5.55
CA ASN A 50 13.17 6.31 -4.61
C ASN A 50 12.67 4.99 -4.00
N LEU A 51 12.66 3.90 -4.76
CA LEU A 51 12.34 2.56 -4.25
C LEU A 51 13.40 2.10 -3.25
N PHE A 52 14.69 2.27 -3.57
CA PHE A 52 15.78 1.91 -2.67
C PHE A 52 15.78 2.77 -1.40
N GLU A 53 15.56 4.07 -1.52
CA GLU A 53 15.40 4.96 -0.37
C GLU A 53 14.15 4.60 0.44
N TYR A 54 13.03 4.23 -0.19
CA TYR A 54 11.84 3.78 0.52
C TYR A 54 12.07 2.49 1.30
N ILE A 55 12.78 1.51 0.72
CA ILE A 55 13.14 0.26 1.39
C ILE A 55 14.17 0.52 2.50
N ARG A 56 15.18 1.34 2.23
CA ARG A 56 16.24 1.67 3.20
C ARG A 56 15.73 2.49 4.37
N ASN A 57 14.89 3.48 4.08
CA ASN A 57 14.21 4.34 5.06
C ASN A 57 12.86 3.75 5.47
N PHE A 58 12.65 2.44 5.30
CA PHE A 58 11.54 1.73 5.90
C PHE A 58 11.77 1.70 7.40
N THR A 59 11.51 2.86 8.01
CA THR A 59 11.64 3.13 9.43
C THR A 59 10.68 2.22 10.18
N VAL A 60 10.94 2.01 11.47
CA VAL A 60 10.02 1.31 12.38
C VAL A 60 8.58 1.83 12.22
N LEU A 61 8.41 3.12 11.95
CA LEU A 61 7.14 3.78 11.67
C LEU A 61 6.51 3.36 10.34
N GLY A 62 7.28 3.32 9.24
CA GLY A 62 6.80 2.78 7.95
C GLY A 62 6.37 1.31 8.07
N GLY A 63 7.10 0.53 8.87
CA GLY A 63 6.73 -0.84 9.22
C GLY A 63 5.45 -0.94 10.03
N ILE A 64 5.28 -0.11 11.06
CA ILE A 64 4.04 -0.04 11.85
C ILE A 64 2.84 0.32 10.96
N VAL A 65 3.01 1.32 10.09
CA VAL A 65 1.97 1.74 9.14
C VAL A 65 1.58 0.60 8.21
N ALA A 66 2.57 -0.10 7.65
CA ALA A 66 2.32 -1.24 6.77
C ALA A 66 1.58 -2.35 7.52
N ILE A 67 2.09 -2.79 8.68
CA ILE A 67 1.50 -3.87 9.49
C ILE A 67 0.04 -3.56 9.85
N LEU A 68 -0.23 -2.34 10.32
CA LEU A 68 -1.59 -1.92 10.65
C LEU A 68 -2.48 -1.92 9.41
N THR A 69 -2.00 -1.41 8.28
CA THR A 69 -2.73 -1.42 7.00
C THR A 69 -3.08 -2.85 6.55
N PHE A 70 -2.15 -3.79 6.67
CA PHE A 70 -2.40 -5.21 6.45
C PHE A 70 -3.44 -5.78 7.43
N GLY A 71 -3.37 -5.40 8.71
CA GLY A 71 -4.34 -5.79 9.73
C GLY A 71 -5.76 -5.33 9.39
N PHE A 72 -5.92 -4.05 9.01
CA PHE A 72 -7.20 -3.50 8.56
C PHE A 72 -7.72 -4.21 7.30
N MET A 73 -6.85 -4.49 6.34
CA MET A 73 -7.21 -5.26 5.15
C MET A 73 -7.73 -6.66 5.52
N GLY A 74 -7.09 -7.34 6.47
CA GLY A 74 -7.55 -8.63 7.01
C GLY A 74 -8.91 -8.54 7.71
N ILE A 75 -9.16 -7.47 8.46
CA ILE A 75 -10.48 -7.20 9.08
C ILE A 75 -11.55 -7.00 7.99
N GLY A 76 -11.25 -6.20 6.97
CA GLY A 76 -12.16 -5.97 5.85
C GLY A 76 -12.47 -7.25 5.07
N TYR A 77 -11.51 -8.18 5.01
CA TYR A 77 -11.77 -9.51 4.45
C TYR A 77 -12.77 -10.29 5.26
N TYR A 78 -12.53 -10.38 6.58
CA TYR A 78 -13.34 -11.17 7.47
C TYR A 78 -14.81 -10.73 7.42
N LEU A 79 -15.03 -9.41 7.36
CA LEU A 79 -16.35 -8.80 7.24
C LEU A 79 -17.03 -9.08 5.89
N SER A 80 -16.25 -9.21 4.81
CA SER A 80 -16.78 -9.42 3.47
C SER A 80 -16.86 -10.88 3.05
N ARG A 81 -16.32 -11.83 3.84
CA ARG A 81 -16.22 -13.27 3.52
C ARG A 81 -17.54 -13.94 3.13
N LYS A 82 -18.69 -13.48 3.64
CA LYS A 82 -20.01 -14.05 3.31
C LYS A 82 -20.73 -13.33 2.17
N LYS A 83 -20.15 -12.24 1.64
CA LYS A 83 -20.75 -11.42 0.57
C LYS A 83 -20.28 -11.88 -0.81
N GLY A 84 -20.89 -11.30 -1.85
CA GLY A 84 -20.52 -11.56 -3.25
C GLY A 84 -19.07 -11.18 -3.56
N ALA A 85 -18.52 -11.74 -4.64
CA ALA A 85 -17.10 -11.60 -5.01
C ALA A 85 -16.65 -10.14 -5.12
N SER A 86 -17.48 -9.27 -5.72
CA SER A 86 -17.17 -7.84 -5.85
C SER A 86 -17.03 -7.15 -4.49
N LEU A 87 -17.88 -7.50 -3.51
CA LEU A 87 -17.84 -6.94 -2.16
C LEU A 87 -16.65 -7.46 -1.35
N ARG A 88 -16.19 -8.70 -1.63
CA ARG A 88 -14.96 -9.27 -1.05
C ARG A 88 -13.69 -8.59 -1.51
N ILE A 89 -13.73 -7.85 -2.62
CA ILE A 89 -12.59 -7.09 -3.14
C ILE A 89 -12.72 -5.62 -2.71
N LEU A 90 -13.91 -5.04 -2.86
CA LEU A 90 -14.14 -3.62 -2.58
C LEU A 90 -13.96 -3.27 -1.10
N ILE A 91 -14.52 -4.08 -0.19
CA ILE A 91 -14.51 -3.80 1.25
C ILE A 91 -13.10 -3.81 1.83
N PRO A 92 -12.25 -4.82 1.56
CA PRO A 92 -10.85 -4.80 2.01
C PRO A 92 -10.05 -3.63 1.45
N ILE A 93 -10.29 -3.19 0.21
CA ILE A 93 -9.59 -2.03 -0.38
C ILE A 93 -9.96 -0.74 0.36
N ILE A 94 -11.26 -0.50 0.56
CA ILE A 94 -11.73 0.69 1.27
C ILE A 94 -11.21 0.70 2.72
N ILE A 95 -11.26 -0.45 3.40
CA ILE A 95 -10.78 -0.56 4.77
C ILE A 95 -9.25 -0.49 4.84
N ALA A 96 -8.51 -1.00 3.86
CA ALA A 96 -7.06 -0.84 3.78
C ALA A 96 -6.67 0.62 3.57
N LEU A 97 -7.36 1.36 2.70
CA LEU A 97 -7.15 2.80 2.52
C LEU A 97 -7.42 3.58 3.81
N LEU A 98 -8.54 3.32 4.47
CA LEU A 98 -8.84 3.92 5.77
C LEU A 98 -7.78 3.55 6.81
N GLY A 99 -7.40 2.27 6.86
CA GLY A 99 -6.34 1.75 7.71
C GLY A 99 -5.01 2.46 7.48
N TYR A 100 -4.63 2.73 6.23
CA TYR A 100 -3.42 3.47 5.89
C TYR A 100 -3.41 4.89 6.46
N PHE A 101 -4.51 5.63 6.33
CA PHE A 101 -4.63 6.98 6.90
C PHE A 101 -4.61 6.95 8.43
N VAL A 102 -5.38 6.06 9.05
CA VAL A 102 -5.40 5.90 10.51
C VAL A 102 -4.02 5.53 11.04
N SER A 103 -3.32 4.65 10.35
CA SER A 103 -1.98 4.21 10.73
C SER A 103 -0.95 5.33 10.61
N HIS A 104 -1.05 6.18 9.58
CA HIS A 104 -0.23 7.39 9.45
C HIS A 104 -0.48 8.37 10.60
N VAL A 105 -1.74 8.59 10.99
CA VAL A 105 -2.07 9.45 12.13
C VAL A 105 -1.49 8.89 13.43
N ILE A 106 -1.62 7.58 13.66
CA ILE A 106 -1.03 6.90 14.83
C ILE A 106 0.50 7.04 14.83
N ALA A 107 1.15 6.80 13.69
CA ALA A 107 2.60 6.94 13.55
C ALA A 107 3.05 8.38 13.84
N LEU A 108 2.33 9.39 13.35
CA LEU A 108 2.61 10.80 13.63
C LEU A 108 2.41 11.16 15.11
N LEU A 109 1.37 10.62 15.76
CA LEU A 109 1.17 10.82 17.20
C LEU A 109 2.30 10.20 18.03
N ILE A 110 2.81 9.03 17.66
CA ILE A 110 3.94 8.40 18.35
C ILE A 110 5.21 9.26 18.24
N ILE A 111 5.45 9.89 17.09
CA ILE A 111 6.60 10.80 16.89
C ILE A 111 6.38 12.13 17.62
N GLY A 112 5.19 12.71 17.56
CA GLY A 112 4.90 14.01 18.19
C GLY A 112 4.81 13.97 19.72
N VAL A 113 4.76 12.77 20.31
CA VAL A 113 4.79 12.53 21.75
C VAL A 113 6.21 12.17 22.25
N ALA A 114 7.16 11.89 21.36
CA ALA A 114 8.55 11.56 21.67
C ALA A 114 9.45 12.81 21.66
#